data_AF-A0AAD2FYN9-F1
#
_entry.id   AF-A0AAD2FYN9-F1
#
_cell.length_a   1.000
_cell.length_b   1.000
_cell.length_c   1.000
_cell.angle_alpha   90.00
_cell.angle_beta   90.00
_cell.angle_gamma   90.00
#
_symmetry.space_group_name_H-M   'P 1'
#
loop_
_entity.id
_entity.type
_entity.pdbx_description
1 polymer ?
#
loop_
_entity_poly.entity_id
_entity_poly.type
_entity_poly.pdbx_seq_one_letter_code
_entity_poly.pdbx_strand_id
1 'polypeptide(L)'
;MKFSATIVIGLCTIPAASAWEESCTQFKNIYADGTQLCEVMWEDSFTVVDDESMGYTMWFFDHDTNPNNEVTAKIHGNSSTPDKCHLNYFHKEIPSPEDDNMSECHPWQNNACCNSDTVESGSALNAAYGPGFEWDRCGPMSQACERFFVQEACLYECEPSAGLYRKFKEDQFDDPDYNEWQLFKMPIKKSYCNAWYDACKNDYFCGKGSFFECSAFYWEDQKAKEEAAAAAAAAAYEEEGPSSGVVIGLSVAGALAVAGILASVVLISREKSGNPMFAPAETGVST
;
A
#
# COMPACT_ATOMS: atom_id res chain seq x y z
N MET A 1 7.63 58.32 -22.78
CA MET A 1 8.00 56.98 -22.30
C MET A 1 6.84 56.46 -21.47
N LYS A 2 6.11 55.44 -21.95
CA LYS A 2 5.11 54.70 -21.18
C LYS A 2 5.58 53.24 -21.20
N PHE A 3 6.07 52.73 -20.08
CA PHE A 3 6.32 51.30 -19.93
C PHE A 3 5.04 50.65 -19.41
N SER A 4 4.45 49.81 -20.26
CA SER A 4 3.35 48.92 -19.89
C SER A 4 3.97 47.62 -19.39
N ALA A 5 3.79 47.32 -18.10
CA ALA A 5 4.17 46.03 -17.53
C ALA A 5 3.07 45.01 -17.85
N THR A 6 3.33 44.15 -18.83
CA THR A 6 2.52 42.96 -19.07
C THR A 6 3.02 41.87 -18.14
N ILE A 7 2.20 41.49 -17.15
CA ILE A 7 2.45 40.33 -16.29
C ILE A 7 2.15 39.10 -17.15
N VAL A 8 3.20 38.40 -17.55
CA VAL A 8 3.09 37.05 -18.11
C VAL A 8 2.85 36.12 -16.93
N ILE A 9 1.63 35.61 -16.81
CA ILE A 9 1.28 34.53 -15.88
C ILE A 9 2.04 33.29 -16.38
N GLY A 10 3.14 32.97 -15.70
CA GLY A 10 3.87 31.74 -15.94
C GLY A 10 2.97 30.54 -15.68
N LEU A 11 2.90 29.61 -16.64
CA LEU A 11 2.42 28.26 -16.36
C LEU A 11 3.23 27.73 -15.19
N CYS A 12 2.55 27.39 -14.10
CA CYS A 12 3.13 26.64 -13.00
C CYS A 12 3.42 25.23 -13.53
N THR A 13 4.59 25.03 -14.13
CA THR A 13 5.13 23.70 -14.35
C THR A 13 5.53 23.19 -12.99
N ILE A 14 4.72 22.30 -12.42
CA ILE A 14 5.14 21.49 -11.27
C ILE A 14 6.49 20.87 -11.66
N PRO A 15 7.54 20.96 -10.83
CA PRO A 15 8.78 20.30 -11.14
C PRO A 15 8.49 18.81 -11.27
N ALA A 16 8.94 18.18 -12.36
CA ALA A 16 8.88 16.72 -12.54
C ALA A 16 9.63 15.92 -11.44
N ALA A 17 10.08 16.58 -10.38
CA ALA A 17 10.82 16.03 -9.26
C ALA A 17 9.93 15.41 -8.16
N SER A 18 8.60 15.55 -8.23
CA SER A 18 7.67 14.97 -7.23
C SER A 18 6.76 13.85 -7.76
N ALA A 19 6.70 13.63 -9.08
CA ALA A 19 5.99 12.49 -9.64
C ALA A 19 6.95 11.30 -9.72
N TRP A 20 6.54 10.16 -9.16
CA TRP A 20 7.39 8.96 -9.07
C TRP A 20 7.15 8.03 -10.27
N GLU A 21 6.33 8.49 -11.22
CA GLU A 21 5.75 7.71 -12.31
C GLU A 21 5.66 8.57 -13.59
N GLU A 22 6.01 8.01 -14.75
CA GLU A 22 6.00 8.73 -16.03
C GLU A 22 4.59 8.85 -16.63
N SER A 23 3.65 7.96 -16.26
CA SER A 23 2.27 7.94 -16.76
C SER A 23 1.34 9.00 -16.15
N CYS A 24 1.87 9.96 -15.38
CA CYS A 24 1.08 10.95 -14.69
C CYS A 24 0.37 11.95 -15.62
N THR A 25 -0.94 12.09 -15.47
CA THR A 25 -1.79 13.05 -16.20
C THR A 25 -2.91 13.57 -15.30
N GLN A 26 -3.58 14.64 -15.72
CA GLN A 26 -4.65 15.24 -14.93
C GLN A 26 -5.90 14.34 -14.93
N PHE A 27 -6.62 14.28 -13.80
CA PHE A 27 -7.85 13.50 -13.67
C PHE A 27 -8.86 13.74 -14.81
N LYS A 28 -9.06 14.99 -15.24
CA LYS A 28 -9.97 15.33 -16.34
C LYS A 28 -9.58 14.75 -17.71
N ASN A 29 -8.34 14.31 -17.86
CA ASN A 29 -7.87 13.64 -19.08
C ASN A 29 -7.99 12.11 -18.97
N ILE A 30 -8.24 11.58 -17.76
CA ILE A 30 -8.40 10.16 -17.46
C ILE A 30 -9.87 9.80 -17.43
N TYR A 31 -10.64 10.58 -16.66
CA TYR A 31 -12.06 10.36 -16.42
C TYR A 31 -12.89 11.43 -17.13
N ALA A 32 -13.97 11.00 -17.78
CA ALA A 32 -14.93 11.86 -18.44
C ALA A 32 -15.79 12.63 -17.43
N ASP A 33 -16.14 11.99 -16.32
CA ASP A 33 -16.98 12.54 -15.24
C ASP A 33 -16.78 11.77 -13.92
N GLY A 34 -17.55 12.14 -12.90
CA GLY A 34 -17.53 11.47 -11.60
C GLY A 34 -17.96 10.01 -11.63
N THR A 35 -18.86 9.64 -12.55
CA THR A 35 -19.30 8.24 -12.67
C THR A 35 -18.12 7.38 -13.13
N GLN A 36 -17.43 7.80 -14.18
CA GLN A 36 -16.25 7.07 -14.64
C GLN A 36 -15.14 7.06 -13.59
N LEU A 37 -14.93 8.15 -12.84
CA LEU A 37 -13.95 8.18 -11.75
C LEU A 37 -14.20 7.06 -10.73
N CYS A 38 -15.41 7.01 -10.18
CA CYS A 38 -15.76 6.05 -9.13
C CYS A 38 -15.79 4.59 -9.62
N GLU A 39 -16.20 4.33 -10.87
CA GLU A 39 -16.30 2.97 -11.41
C GLU A 39 -15.00 2.46 -12.06
N VAL A 40 -13.97 3.31 -12.20
CA VAL A 40 -12.69 2.92 -12.80
C VAL A 40 -11.55 2.93 -11.78
N MET A 41 -11.51 3.91 -10.87
CA MET A 41 -10.38 4.09 -9.96
C MET A 41 -10.10 2.86 -9.12
N TRP A 42 -11.16 2.26 -8.59
CA TRP A 42 -11.12 1.04 -7.78
C TRP A 42 -11.63 -0.17 -8.54
N GLU A 43 -11.53 -0.13 -9.88
CA GLU A 43 -12.06 -1.14 -10.79
C GLU A 43 -13.54 -1.44 -10.47
N ASP A 44 -13.91 -2.71 -10.36
CA ASP A 44 -15.30 -3.12 -10.15
C ASP A 44 -15.82 -2.98 -8.70
N SER A 45 -15.06 -2.34 -7.80
CA SER A 45 -15.43 -2.20 -6.38
C SER A 45 -16.74 -1.45 -6.18
N PHE A 46 -16.99 -0.42 -6.97
CA PHE A 46 -18.16 0.45 -6.83
C PHE A 46 -19.04 0.43 -8.08
N THR A 47 -20.31 0.77 -7.89
CA THR A 47 -21.22 1.14 -8.97
C THR A 47 -21.96 2.40 -8.60
N VAL A 48 -22.13 3.31 -9.55
CA VAL A 48 -22.72 4.62 -9.27
C VAL A 48 -24.23 4.58 -9.48
N VAL A 49 -24.97 5.04 -8.47
CA VAL A 49 -26.43 5.09 -8.49
C VAL A 49 -26.94 6.51 -8.23
N ASP A 50 -28.13 6.83 -8.73
CA ASP A 50 -28.76 8.14 -8.50
C ASP A 50 -28.99 8.40 -7.00
N ASP A 51 -28.94 9.66 -6.56
CA ASP A 51 -28.96 10.00 -5.13
C ASP A 51 -30.27 9.63 -4.43
N GLU A 52 -31.38 9.59 -5.18
CA GLU A 52 -32.71 9.18 -4.73
C GLU A 52 -32.84 7.65 -4.57
N SER A 53 -31.86 6.89 -5.05
CA SER A 53 -31.83 5.43 -4.94
C SER A 53 -31.08 4.95 -3.69
N MET A 54 -30.96 3.63 -3.53
CA MET A 54 -30.27 3.02 -2.38
C MET A 54 -28.75 3.03 -2.57
N GLY A 55 -28.13 4.21 -2.51
CA GLY A 55 -26.68 4.39 -2.53
C GLY A 55 -26.09 4.65 -1.15
N TYR A 56 -24.94 4.06 -0.87
CA TYR A 56 -24.14 4.35 0.32
C TYR A 56 -23.55 5.75 0.24
N THR A 57 -23.42 6.40 1.40
CA THR A 57 -22.59 7.58 1.55
C THR A 57 -21.20 7.16 2.03
N MET A 58 -20.17 7.76 1.46
CA MET A 58 -18.78 7.47 1.81
C MET A 58 -18.31 8.32 3.00
N TRP A 59 -19.16 9.23 3.48
CA TRP A 59 -18.89 10.08 4.62
C TRP A 59 -20.19 10.60 5.24
N PHE A 60 -20.17 10.89 6.55
CA PHE A 60 -21.28 11.49 7.28
C PHE A 60 -20.76 12.22 8.53
N PHE A 61 -21.59 13.10 9.11
CA PHE A 61 -21.23 13.92 10.27
C PHE A 61 -22.02 13.56 11.54
N ASP A 62 -23.03 12.72 11.42
CA ASP A 62 -23.80 12.22 12.57
C ASP A 62 -23.03 11.07 13.21
N HIS A 63 -22.43 11.30 14.37
CA HIS A 63 -21.67 10.28 15.09
C HIS A 63 -22.58 9.24 15.77
N ASP A 64 -23.85 9.60 16.03
CA ASP A 64 -24.79 8.72 16.73
C ASP A 64 -25.48 7.75 15.76
N THR A 65 -25.62 8.15 14.49
CA THR A 65 -26.34 7.37 13.48
C THR A 65 -25.56 7.25 12.18
N ASN A 66 -25.07 6.04 11.87
CA ASN A 66 -24.54 5.73 10.54
C ASN A 66 -25.70 5.58 9.53
N PRO A 67 -25.83 6.47 8.52
CA PRO A 67 -26.91 6.41 7.54
C PRO A 67 -26.82 5.18 6.61
N ASN A 68 -25.64 4.57 6.47
CA ASN A 68 -25.46 3.36 5.67
C ASN A 68 -26.21 2.16 6.26
N ASN A 69 -26.50 2.16 7.57
CA ASN A 69 -27.28 1.10 8.21
C ASN A 69 -28.69 0.97 7.62
N GLU A 70 -29.33 2.10 7.31
CA GLU A 70 -30.67 2.10 6.70
C GLU A 70 -30.61 1.60 5.25
N VAL A 71 -29.58 1.99 4.50
CA VAL A 71 -29.34 1.52 3.13
C VAL A 71 -29.12 0.01 3.12
N THR A 72 -28.25 -0.48 4.00
CA THR A 72 -27.97 -1.92 4.21
C THR A 72 -29.25 -2.69 4.53
N ALA A 73 -30.07 -2.18 5.46
CA ALA A 73 -31.30 -2.85 5.84
C ALA A 73 -32.30 -2.97 4.68
N LYS A 74 -32.39 -1.95 3.82
CA LYS A 74 -33.28 -1.95 2.66
C LYS A 74 -32.79 -2.87 1.54
N ILE A 75 -31.48 -2.91 1.28
CA ILE A 75 -30.91 -3.73 0.21
C ILE A 75 -30.86 -5.21 0.60
N HIS A 76 -30.39 -5.52 1.81
CA HIS A 76 -30.13 -6.90 2.24
C HIS A 76 -31.27 -7.50 3.07
N GLY A 77 -32.29 -6.71 3.43
CA GLY A 77 -33.47 -7.19 4.15
C GLY A 77 -33.22 -7.56 5.63
N ASN A 78 -32.03 -7.28 6.17
CA ASN A 78 -31.72 -7.49 7.59
C ASN A 78 -31.81 -6.16 8.36
N SER A 79 -32.62 -6.09 9.42
CA SER A 79 -32.90 -4.84 10.14
C SER A 79 -31.76 -4.36 11.04
N SER A 80 -30.66 -5.12 11.16
CA SER A 80 -29.55 -4.83 12.05
C SER A 80 -28.27 -4.54 11.28
N THR A 81 -27.44 -3.67 11.88
CA THR A 81 -26.03 -3.50 11.51
C THR A 81 -25.36 -4.86 11.36
N PRO A 82 -24.44 -5.04 10.38
CA PRO A 82 -23.64 -6.24 10.28
C PRO A 82 -22.99 -6.60 11.63
N ASP A 83 -23.00 -7.88 11.99
CA ASP A 83 -22.41 -8.42 13.22
C ASP A 83 -21.01 -9.02 12.99
N LYS A 84 -20.51 -8.92 11.77
CA LYS A 84 -19.19 -9.38 11.33
C LYS A 84 -18.58 -8.38 10.36
N CYS A 85 -17.28 -8.20 10.46
CA CYS A 85 -16.48 -7.52 9.45
C CYS A 85 -15.98 -8.60 8.46
N HIS A 86 -16.38 -8.50 7.20
CA HIS A 86 -16.08 -9.55 6.21
C HIS A 86 -14.85 -9.26 5.34
N LEU A 87 -14.31 -8.05 5.42
CA LEU A 87 -13.04 -7.71 4.77
C LEU A 87 -11.88 -8.14 5.68
N ASN A 88 -10.70 -8.31 5.08
CA ASN A 88 -9.50 -8.79 5.76
C ASN A 88 -8.31 -7.86 5.46
N TYR A 89 -7.21 -8.05 6.21
CA TYR A 89 -5.98 -7.25 6.37
C TYR A 89 -5.92 -6.47 7.69
N PHE A 90 -6.65 -5.36 7.79
CA PHE A 90 -6.62 -4.49 8.97
C PHE A 90 -7.95 -4.46 9.75
N HIS A 91 -8.96 -5.15 9.22
CA HIS A 91 -10.28 -5.25 9.84
C HIS A 91 -10.28 -6.16 11.07
N LYS A 92 -11.09 -5.79 12.06
CA LYS A 92 -11.47 -6.62 13.20
C LYS A 92 -12.36 -7.77 12.74
N GLU A 93 -12.65 -8.73 13.61
CA GLU A 93 -13.63 -9.79 13.31
C GLU A 93 -15.09 -9.29 13.43
N ILE A 94 -15.34 -8.43 14.42
CA ILE A 94 -16.69 -7.97 14.79
C ILE A 94 -16.65 -6.44 14.93
N PRO A 95 -17.67 -5.72 14.42
CA PRO A 95 -17.78 -4.28 14.63
C PRO A 95 -17.87 -3.92 16.11
N SER A 96 -17.12 -2.90 16.53
CA SER A 96 -17.15 -2.40 17.90
C SER A 96 -16.84 -0.91 17.95
N PRO A 97 -17.17 -0.23 19.06
CA PRO A 97 -16.70 1.13 19.30
C PRO A 97 -15.17 1.20 19.35
N GLU A 98 -14.62 2.30 18.83
CA GLU A 98 -13.22 2.69 18.91
C GLU A 98 -12.99 3.73 20.02
N ASP A 99 -11.73 3.94 20.37
CA ASP A 99 -11.35 4.93 21.39
C ASP A 99 -11.37 6.38 20.85
N ASP A 100 -11.10 7.32 21.74
CA ASP A 100 -11.05 8.76 21.43
C ASP A 100 -9.90 9.15 20.48
N ASN A 101 -8.98 8.23 20.13
CA ASN A 101 -7.88 8.50 19.21
C ASN A 101 -8.31 8.40 17.74
N MET A 102 -9.51 7.87 17.45
CA MET A 102 -10.04 7.74 16.09
C MET A 102 -10.49 9.09 15.50
N SER A 103 -9.53 9.97 15.19
CA SER A 103 -9.81 11.33 14.76
C SER A 103 -10.06 11.47 13.25
N GLU A 104 -9.37 10.70 12.41
CA GLU A 104 -9.49 10.82 10.95
C GLU A 104 -10.78 10.17 10.44
N CYS A 105 -11.05 8.91 10.81
CA CYS A 105 -12.24 8.15 10.41
C CYS A 105 -13.37 8.21 11.46
N HIS A 106 -13.46 9.33 12.19
CA HIS A 106 -14.38 9.54 13.31
C HIS A 106 -15.88 9.25 13.06
N PRO A 107 -16.45 9.28 11.83
CA PRO A 107 -17.87 8.97 11.66
C PRO A 107 -18.24 7.54 12.10
N TRP A 108 -17.30 6.60 12.03
CA TRP A 108 -17.52 5.20 12.42
C TRP A 108 -17.17 4.89 13.88
N GLN A 109 -16.73 5.87 14.67
CA GLN A 109 -16.19 5.65 16.02
C GLN A 109 -17.07 4.79 16.94
N ASN A 110 -18.39 4.95 16.88
CA ASN A 110 -19.30 4.18 17.74
C ASN A 110 -19.51 2.72 17.30
N ASN A 111 -19.18 2.36 16.05
CA ASN A 111 -19.30 1.01 15.52
C ASN A 111 -18.48 0.85 14.22
N ALA A 112 -17.20 0.54 14.35
CA ALA A 112 -16.26 0.42 13.23
C ALA A 112 -15.73 -1.01 13.05
N CYS A 113 -15.27 -1.33 11.84
CA CYS A 113 -14.48 -2.51 11.52
C CYS A 113 -12.96 -2.30 11.57
N CYS A 114 -12.48 -1.06 11.59
CA CYS A 114 -11.06 -0.73 11.70
C CYS A 114 -10.64 -0.59 13.17
N ASN A 115 -9.34 -0.43 13.42
CA ASN A 115 -8.79 -0.01 14.72
C ASN A 115 -8.31 1.45 14.65
N SER A 116 -8.45 2.24 15.70
CA SER A 116 -8.03 3.66 15.72
C SER A 116 -6.56 3.86 15.33
N ASP A 117 -5.67 2.95 15.77
CA ASP A 117 -4.25 2.94 15.42
C ASP A 117 -3.99 2.78 13.91
N THR A 118 -4.88 2.08 13.19
CA THR A 118 -4.75 1.86 11.73
C THR A 118 -5.22 3.06 10.91
N VAL A 119 -6.02 3.94 11.52
CA VAL A 119 -6.67 5.07 10.84
C VAL A 119 -6.43 6.40 11.56
N GLU A 120 -5.27 6.55 12.21
CA GLU A 120 -4.96 7.71 13.05
C GLU A 120 -4.85 9.03 12.27
N SER A 121 -4.52 8.97 10.97
CA SER A 121 -4.37 10.13 10.10
C SER A 121 -4.47 9.77 8.62
N GLY A 122 -4.74 10.76 7.76
CA GLY A 122 -4.69 10.59 6.31
C GLY A 122 -3.34 10.07 5.80
N SER A 123 -2.22 10.46 6.43
CA SER A 123 -0.89 9.95 6.05
C SER A 123 -0.70 8.49 6.44
N ALA A 124 -1.24 8.05 7.59
CA ALA A 124 -1.21 6.65 7.99
C ALA A 124 -2.03 5.79 7.02
N LEU A 125 -3.22 6.26 6.65
CA LEU A 125 -4.07 5.62 5.63
C LEU A 125 -3.35 5.51 4.27
N ASN A 126 -2.66 6.57 3.83
CA ASN A 126 -1.94 6.58 2.55
C ASN A 126 -0.79 5.55 2.53
N ALA A 127 -0.12 5.37 3.67
CA ALA A 127 1.03 4.47 3.80
C ALA A 127 0.66 3.04 4.23
N ALA A 128 -0.62 2.76 4.51
CA ALA A 128 -1.05 1.54 5.21
C ALA A 128 -0.65 0.24 4.50
N TYR A 129 -0.66 0.26 3.16
CA TYR A 129 -0.38 -0.91 2.32
C TYR A 129 1.06 -0.99 1.80
N GLY A 130 1.93 -0.10 2.29
CA GLY A 130 3.34 -0.05 1.93
C GLY A 130 3.64 0.62 0.59
N PRO A 131 4.92 0.61 0.17
CA PRO A 131 5.39 1.35 -0.99
C PRO A 131 4.65 0.96 -2.27
N GLY A 132 4.30 1.94 -3.08
CA GLY A 132 3.59 1.73 -4.34
C GLY A 132 2.08 1.61 -4.20
N PHE A 133 1.54 1.67 -2.98
CA PHE A 133 0.10 1.73 -2.71
C PHE A 133 -0.35 3.10 -2.19
N GLU A 134 0.52 4.11 -2.23
CA GLU A 134 0.12 5.48 -1.95
C GLU A 134 -0.80 6.02 -3.06
N TRP A 135 -1.82 6.81 -2.73
CA TRP A 135 -2.70 7.41 -3.74
C TRP A 135 -2.05 8.59 -4.48
N ASP A 136 -1.04 9.24 -3.89
CA ASP A 136 -0.37 10.43 -4.39
C ASP A 136 0.96 10.13 -5.14
N ARG A 137 1.04 8.99 -5.83
CA ARG A 137 2.20 8.56 -6.66
C ARG A 137 2.60 9.58 -7.75
N CYS A 138 1.67 10.42 -8.19
CA CYS A 138 1.92 11.51 -9.13
C CYS A 138 2.29 12.86 -8.46
N GLY A 139 2.67 12.79 -7.18
CA GLY A 139 2.96 13.93 -6.34
C GLY A 139 1.77 14.36 -5.49
N PRO A 140 1.99 15.30 -4.55
CA PRO A 140 0.98 15.70 -3.58
C PRO A 140 -0.31 16.18 -4.25
N MET A 141 -1.44 15.68 -3.76
CA MET A 141 -2.76 16.11 -4.21
C MET A 141 -3.16 17.42 -3.55
N SER A 142 -4.14 18.13 -4.12
CA SER A 142 -4.77 19.22 -3.40
C SER A 142 -5.55 18.67 -2.20
N GLN A 143 -5.60 19.42 -1.10
CA GLN A 143 -6.37 19.01 0.09
C GLN A 143 -7.85 18.70 -0.22
N ALA A 144 -8.43 19.42 -1.19
CA ALA A 144 -9.80 19.18 -1.62
C ALA A 144 -9.97 17.80 -2.27
N CYS A 145 -9.00 17.37 -3.08
CA CYS A 145 -9.01 16.05 -3.72
C CYS A 145 -8.65 14.93 -2.74
N GLU A 146 -7.57 15.11 -1.96
CA GLU A 146 -7.07 14.12 -1.01
C GLU A 146 -8.14 13.73 0.03
N ARG A 147 -9.01 14.67 0.41
CA ARG A 147 -10.08 14.38 1.35
C ARG A 147 -11.02 13.27 0.87
N PHE A 148 -11.22 13.12 -0.44
CA PHE A 148 -12.05 12.03 -0.97
C PHE A 148 -11.35 10.67 -0.91
N PHE A 149 -10.02 10.61 -1.10
CA PHE A 149 -9.25 9.39 -0.88
C PHE A 149 -9.29 8.96 0.58
N VAL A 150 -9.16 9.91 1.52
CA VAL A 150 -9.31 9.62 2.95
C VAL A 150 -10.70 9.09 3.29
N GLN A 151 -11.76 9.70 2.73
CA GLN A 151 -13.14 9.25 2.97
C GLN A 151 -13.39 7.83 2.42
N GLU A 152 -12.86 7.53 1.23
CA GLU A 152 -12.95 6.20 0.65
C GLU A 152 -12.19 5.16 1.48
N ALA A 153 -10.95 5.46 1.87
CA ALA A 153 -10.17 4.60 2.76
C ALA A 153 -10.89 4.37 4.10
N CYS A 154 -11.45 5.42 4.71
CA CYS A 154 -12.24 5.27 5.93
C CYS A 154 -13.49 4.39 5.74
N LEU A 155 -14.19 4.52 4.61
CA LEU A 155 -15.31 3.62 4.30
C LEU A 155 -14.79 2.19 4.21
N TYR A 156 -13.75 1.94 3.42
CA TYR A 156 -13.20 0.60 3.20
C TYR A 156 -12.73 -0.06 4.52
N GLU A 157 -12.00 0.68 5.35
CA GLU A 157 -11.46 0.15 6.61
C GLU A 157 -12.54 0.01 7.69
N CYS A 158 -13.46 0.98 7.82
CA CYS A 158 -14.27 1.13 9.02
C CYS A 158 -15.75 0.76 8.85
N GLU A 159 -16.32 0.79 7.64
CA GLU A 159 -17.76 0.55 7.45
C GLU A 159 -18.14 -0.92 7.62
N PRO A 160 -19.01 -1.26 8.60
CA PRO A 160 -19.46 -2.64 8.79
C PRO A 160 -20.15 -3.22 7.55
N SER A 161 -20.83 -2.39 6.76
CA SER A 161 -21.54 -2.82 5.56
C SER A 161 -20.64 -3.10 4.36
N ALA A 162 -19.40 -2.60 4.32
CA ALA A 162 -18.52 -2.73 3.16
C ALA A 162 -18.28 -4.22 2.84
N GLY A 163 -18.04 -5.03 3.87
CA GLY A 163 -17.82 -6.47 3.72
C GLY A 163 -18.98 -7.27 3.12
N LEU A 164 -20.21 -6.74 3.14
CA LEU A 164 -21.36 -7.38 2.46
C LEU A 164 -21.23 -7.35 0.93
N TYR A 165 -20.35 -6.49 0.41
CA TYR A 165 -20.06 -6.33 -1.02
C TYR A 165 -18.74 -6.98 -1.44
N ARG A 166 -18.17 -7.86 -0.62
CA ARG A 166 -16.99 -8.62 -1.07
C ARG A 166 -17.29 -9.42 -2.33
N LYS A 167 -16.31 -9.45 -3.24
CA LYS A 167 -16.42 -10.16 -4.52
C LYS A 167 -16.56 -11.67 -4.33
N PHE A 168 -15.79 -12.23 -3.41
CA PHE A 168 -15.75 -13.67 -3.16
C PHE A 168 -16.39 -14.02 -1.81
N LYS A 169 -17.26 -15.03 -1.83
CA LYS A 169 -17.85 -15.60 -0.61
C LYS A 169 -16.84 -16.50 0.10
N GLU A 170 -17.03 -16.68 1.41
CA GLU A 170 -16.15 -17.45 2.31
C GLU A 170 -15.95 -18.91 1.86
N ASP A 171 -16.88 -19.45 1.09
CA ASP A 171 -16.86 -20.82 0.58
C ASP A 171 -16.28 -20.96 -0.83
N GLN A 172 -15.79 -19.88 -1.45
CA GLN A 172 -15.28 -19.86 -2.84
C GLN A 172 -13.74 -19.99 -2.95
N PHE A 173 -13.09 -20.62 -1.97
CA PHE A 173 -11.63 -20.77 -1.91
C PHE A 173 -11.00 -21.58 -3.07
N ASP A 174 -11.81 -22.26 -3.88
CA ASP A 174 -11.37 -22.99 -5.07
C ASP A 174 -11.14 -22.08 -6.30
N ASP A 175 -11.51 -20.80 -6.23
CA ASP A 175 -11.25 -19.82 -7.29
C ASP A 175 -9.77 -19.39 -7.25
N PRO A 176 -9.01 -19.48 -8.37
CA PRO A 176 -7.61 -19.08 -8.39
C PRO A 176 -7.38 -17.60 -8.08
N ASP A 177 -8.40 -16.75 -8.26
CA ASP A 177 -8.36 -15.31 -7.98
C ASP A 177 -8.98 -14.98 -6.60
N TYR A 178 -9.37 -16.00 -5.81
CA TYR A 178 -10.00 -15.84 -4.51
C TYR A 178 -9.19 -14.94 -3.59
N ASN A 179 -9.87 -13.99 -2.98
CA ASN A 179 -9.34 -13.18 -1.90
C ASN A 179 -10.47 -12.67 -1.00
N GLU A 180 -10.10 -12.12 0.16
CA GLU A 180 -11.02 -11.70 1.22
C GLU A 180 -11.14 -10.17 1.36
N TRP A 181 -10.51 -9.42 0.47
CA TRP A 181 -10.37 -7.97 0.57
C TRP A 181 -11.09 -7.21 -0.55
N GLN A 182 -11.31 -7.84 -1.71
CA GLN A 182 -11.84 -7.16 -2.88
C GLN A 182 -13.33 -6.90 -2.75
N LEU A 183 -13.74 -5.63 -2.89
CA LEU A 183 -15.13 -5.22 -3.04
C LEU A 183 -15.63 -5.45 -4.48
N PHE A 184 -16.95 -5.55 -4.63
CA PHE A 184 -17.62 -5.70 -5.91
C PHE A 184 -18.99 -5.03 -5.92
N LYS A 185 -19.12 -4.02 -6.78
CA LYS A 185 -20.37 -3.31 -7.11
C LYS A 185 -21.13 -2.78 -5.89
N MET A 186 -20.42 -2.26 -4.89
CA MET A 186 -21.05 -1.51 -3.80
C MET A 186 -21.69 -0.22 -4.36
N PRO A 187 -23.00 0.00 -4.19
CA PRO A 187 -23.68 1.14 -4.80
C PRO A 187 -23.35 2.43 -4.06
N ILE A 188 -22.81 3.43 -4.75
CA ILE A 188 -22.44 4.72 -4.14
C ILE A 188 -23.14 5.87 -4.86
N LYS A 189 -23.45 6.92 -4.09
CA LYS A 189 -24.23 8.05 -4.58
C LYS A 189 -23.52 8.87 -5.66
N LYS A 190 -24.23 9.16 -6.74
CA LYS A 190 -23.72 9.94 -7.88
C LYS A 190 -23.23 11.33 -7.50
N SER A 191 -23.93 12.04 -6.59
CA SER A 191 -23.47 13.34 -6.10
C SER A 191 -22.08 13.29 -5.47
N TYR A 192 -21.79 12.22 -4.72
CA TYR A 192 -20.48 12.02 -4.11
C TYR A 192 -19.38 11.90 -5.17
N CYS A 193 -19.60 11.03 -6.16
CA CYS A 193 -18.66 10.80 -7.25
C CYS A 193 -18.40 12.05 -8.11
N ASN A 194 -19.46 12.84 -8.37
CA ASN A 194 -19.30 14.12 -9.06
C ASN A 194 -18.49 15.12 -8.23
N ALA A 195 -18.72 15.19 -6.91
CA ALA A 195 -17.96 16.05 -6.03
C ALA A 195 -16.48 15.64 -5.95
N TRP A 196 -16.20 14.33 -5.92
CA TRP A 196 -14.84 13.79 -5.97
C TRP A 196 -14.14 14.24 -7.26
N TYR A 197 -14.77 14.00 -8.41
CA TYR A 197 -14.21 14.42 -9.70
C TYR A 197 -13.98 15.93 -9.78
N ASP A 198 -14.94 16.74 -9.36
CA ASP A 198 -14.79 18.19 -9.39
C ASP A 198 -13.65 18.71 -8.51
N ALA A 199 -13.40 18.06 -7.37
CA ALA A 199 -12.28 18.36 -6.49
C ALA A 199 -10.93 17.96 -7.10
N CYS A 200 -10.88 16.81 -7.80
CA CYS A 200 -9.62 16.24 -8.31
C CYS A 200 -9.26 16.59 -9.75
N LYS A 201 -10.19 17.12 -10.57
CA LYS A 201 -10.02 17.26 -12.03
C LYS A 201 -8.74 17.94 -12.53
N ASN A 202 -8.11 18.78 -11.71
CA ASN A 202 -6.86 19.47 -12.03
C ASN A 202 -5.61 18.89 -11.35
N ASP A 203 -5.80 17.97 -10.41
CA ASP A 203 -4.72 17.20 -9.79
C ASP A 203 -4.31 16.06 -10.73
N TYR A 204 -3.24 15.35 -10.37
CA TYR A 204 -2.63 14.34 -11.21
C TYR A 204 -2.86 12.94 -10.66
N PHE A 205 -3.05 11.98 -11.56
CA PHE A 205 -3.09 10.56 -11.30
C PHE A 205 -2.35 9.81 -12.41
N CYS A 206 -2.12 8.54 -12.20
CA CYS A 206 -1.27 7.69 -13.03
C CYS A 206 -2.09 6.72 -13.88
N GLY A 207 -1.45 6.19 -14.92
CA GLY A 207 -2.03 5.16 -15.76
C GLY A 207 -3.31 5.57 -16.50
N LYS A 208 -4.23 4.62 -16.64
CA LYS A 208 -5.57 4.85 -17.23
C LYS A 208 -6.64 5.09 -16.17
N GLY A 209 -6.23 5.31 -14.92
CA GLY A 209 -7.13 5.59 -13.81
C GLY A 209 -7.28 4.45 -12.81
N SER A 210 -6.96 3.20 -13.13
CA SER A 210 -7.00 2.14 -12.09
C SER A 210 -5.88 2.37 -11.07
N PHE A 211 -6.26 2.37 -9.79
CA PHE A 211 -5.32 2.45 -8.67
C PHE A 211 -4.36 1.26 -8.65
N PHE A 212 -4.84 0.07 -8.99
CA PHE A 212 -4.03 -1.15 -9.04
C PHE A 212 -3.11 -1.19 -10.27
N GLU A 213 -3.60 -0.73 -11.44
CA GLU A 213 -2.74 -0.54 -12.63
C GLU A 213 -1.62 0.45 -12.32
N CYS A 214 -1.95 1.55 -11.64
CA CYS A 214 -0.93 2.51 -11.24
C CYS A 214 0.10 1.91 -10.26
N SER A 215 -0.34 1.12 -9.28
CA SER A 215 0.58 0.41 -8.38
C SER A 215 1.52 -0.51 -9.16
N ALA A 216 1.03 -1.19 -10.19
CA ALA A 216 1.86 -2.07 -11.02
C ALA A 216 3.01 -1.30 -11.71
N PHE A 217 2.76 -0.08 -12.22
CA PHE A 217 3.82 0.73 -12.84
C PHE A 217 4.94 1.09 -11.86
N TYR A 218 4.59 1.39 -10.60
CA TYR A 218 5.60 1.62 -9.56
C TYR A 218 6.56 0.44 -9.41
N TRP A 219 6.03 -0.80 -9.35
CA TRP A 219 6.85 -2.00 -9.20
C TRP A 219 7.67 -2.32 -10.44
N GLU A 220 7.14 -2.03 -11.64
CA GLU A 220 7.89 -2.13 -12.89
C GLU A 220 9.08 -1.16 -12.91
N ASP A 221 8.89 0.09 -12.49
CA ASP A 221 9.96 1.08 -12.38
C ASP A 221 11.00 0.70 -11.32
N GLN A 222 10.59 0.21 -10.14
CA GLN A 222 11.53 -0.29 -9.13
C GLN A 222 12.39 -1.43 -9.66
N LYS A 223 11.78 -2.39 -10.35
CA LYS A 223 12.50 -3.51 -10.97
C LYS A 223 13.50 -3.02 -12.03
N ALA A 224 13.09 -2.08 -12.88
CA ALA A 224 13.97 -1.51 -13.89
C ALA A 224 15.17 -0.77 -13.26
N LYS A 225 14.95 -0.05 -12.16
CA LYS A 225 16.01 0.62 -11.39
C LYS A 225 16.99 -0.37 -10.75
N GLU A 226 16.49 -1.47 -10.18
CA GLU A 226 17.32 -2.53 -9.63
C GLU A 226 18.18 -3.21 -10.72
N GLU A 227 17.57 -3.54 -11.86
CA GLU A 227 18.27 -4.13 -13.01
C GLU A 227 19.34 -3.17 -13.56
N ALA A 228 19.03 -1.88 -13.68
CA ALA A 228 19.98 -0.86 -14.11
C ALA A 228 21.13 -0.68 -13.11
N ALA A 229 20.85 -0.70 -11.80
CA ALA A 229 21.86 -0.61 -10.76
C ALA A 229 22.79 -1.85 -10.76
N ALA A 230 22.23 -3.05 -10.94
CA ALA A 230 23.00 -4.28 -11.07
C ALA A 230 23.90 -4.27 -12.32
N ALA A 231 23.37 -3.81 -13.46
CA ALA A 231 24.14 -3.67 -14.70
C ALA A 231 25.28 -2.63 -14.55
N ALA A 232 25.01 -1.49 -13.91
CA ALA A 232 26.02 -0.47 -13.62
C ALA A 232 27.12 -0.99 -12.69
N ALA A 233 26.76 -1.74 -11.65
CA ALA A 233 27.72 -2.38 -10.75
C ALA A 233 28.59 -3.43 -11.45
N ALA A 234 28.01 -4.23 -12.36
CA ALA A 234 28.76 -5.19 -13.17
C ALA A 234 29.74 -4.51 -14.13
N ALA A 235 29.31 -3.42 -14.81
CA ALA A 235 30.17 -2.65 -15.70
C ALA A 235 31.34 -1.98 -14.94
N ALA A 236 31.09 -1.44 -13.75
CA ALA A 236 32.14 -0.87 -12.90
C ALA A 236 33.17 -1.92 -12.44
N TYR A 237 32.73 -3.15 -12.16
CA TYR A 237 33.64 -4.26 -11.83
C TYR A 237 34.52 -4.69 -13.02
N GLU A 238 34.00 -4.60 -14.24
CA GLU A 238 34.72 -4.94 -15.46
C GLU A 238 35.75 -3.86 -15.86
N GLU A 239 35.46 -2.57 -15.62
CA GLU A 239 36.42 -1.47 -15.87
C GLU A 239 37.54 -1.40 -14.82
N GLU A 240 37.26 -1.57 -13.53
CA GLU A 240 38.31 -1.49 -12.50
C GLU A 240 39.14 -2.78 -12.39
N GLY A 241 38.58 -3.92 -12.84
CA GLY A 241 39.10 -5.25 -12.54
C GLY A 241 39.20 -5.49 -11.02
N PRO A 242 39.44 -6.73 -10.56
CA PRO A 242 39.74 -6.91 -9.16
C PRO A 242 41.08 -6.23 -8.87
N SER A 243 41.10 -5.22 -7.99
CA SER A 243 42.38 -4.67 -7.54
C SER A 243 43.25 -5.81 -7.00
N SER A 244 44.57 -5.75 -7.22
CA SER A 244 45.48 -6.82 -6.79
C SER A 244 45.28 -7.20 -5.32
N GLY A 245 44.84 -6.27 -4.47
CA GLY A 245 44.50 -6.51 -3.06
C GLY A 245 43.29 -7.44 -2.84
N VAL A 246 42.26 -7.38 -3.69
CA VAL A 246 41.07 -8.25 -3.59
C VAL A 246 41.38 -9.66 -4.08
N VAL A 247 42.16 -9.80 -5.16
CA VAL A 247 42.64 -11.12 -5.62
C VAL A 247 43.55 -11.77 -4.59
N ILE A 248 44.48 -11.01 -4.01
CA ILE A 248 45.36 -11.48 -2.93
C ILE A 248 44.55 -11.81 -1.66
N GLY A 249 43.56 -11.00 -1.31
CA GLY A 249 42.69 -11.24 -0.15
C GLY A 249 41.88 -12.54 -0.25
N LEU A 250 41.25 -12.79 -1.40
CA LEU A 250 40.48 -14.02 -1.64
C LEU A 250 41.37 -15.26 -1.71
N SER A 251 42.57 -15.15 -2.28
CA SER A 251 43.53 -16.26 -2.34
C SER A 251 44.13 -16.58 -0.96
N VAL A 252 44.40 -15.56 -0.12
CA VAL A 252 44.85 -15.76 1.27
C VAL A 252 43.74 -16.35 2.14
N ALA A 253 42.51 -15.83 2.03
CA ALA A 253 41.36 -16.37 2.78
C ALA A 253 41.07 -17.83 2.39
N GLY A 254 41.12 -18.14 1.09
CA GLY A 254 41.01 -19.51 0.58
C GLY A 254 42.13 -20.43 1.11
N ALA A 255 43.38 -19.97 1.09
CA ALA A 255 44.51 -20.74 1.61
C ALA A 255 44.40 -21.00 3.13
N LEU A 256 43.94 -20.01 3.90
CA LEU A 256 43.71 -20.15 5.34
C LEU A 256 42.55 -21.11 5.65
N ALA A 257 41.46 -21.05 4.88
CA ALA A 257 40.35 -21.99 5.03
C ALA A 257 40.77 -23.44 4.73
N VAL A 258 41.53 -23.66 3.66
CA VAL A 258 42.07 -24.99 3.31
C VAL A 258 43.06 -25.47 4.36
N ALA A 259 43.95 -24.61 4.86
CA ALA A 259 44.87 -24.96 5.94
C ALA A 259 44.14 -25.32 7.24
N GLY A 260 43.07 -24.59 7.56
CA GLY A 260 42.19 -24.88 8.70
C GLY A 260 41.52 -26.26 8.56
N ILE A 261 40.94 -26.56 7.40
CA ILE A 261 40.33 -27.87 7.12
C ILE A 261 41.36 -28.99 7.22
N LEU A 262 42.55 -28.82 6.64
CA LEU A 262 43.63 -29.81 6.74
C LEU A 262 44.10 -30.02 8.19
N ALA A 263 44.24 -28.94 8.97
CA ALA A 263 44.59 -29.02 10.38
C ALA A 263 43.53 -29.77 11.18
N SER A 264 42.24 -29.48 10.95
CA SER A 264 41.12 -30.21 11.57
C SER A 264 41.13 -31.70 11.20
N VAL A 265 41.36 -32.04 9.92
CA VAL A 265 41.45 -33.45 9.48
C VAL A 265 42.62 -34.17 10.14
N VAL A 266 43.78 -33.51 10.27
CA VAL A 266 44.95 -34.08 10.96
C VAL A 266 44.68 -34.28 12.44
N LEU A 267 44.05 -33.30 13.12
CA LEU A 267 43.68 -33.42 14.54
C LEU A 267 42.72 -34.60 14.75
N ILE A 268 41.67 -34.70 13.93
CA ILE A 268 40.70 -35.81 14.01
C ILE A 268 41.37 -37.16 13.71
N SER A 269 42.26 -37.23 12.71
CA SER A 269 42.97 -38.46 12.39
C SER A 269 43.89 -38.91 13.53
N ARG A 270 44.58 -37.97 14.18
CA ARG A 270 45.49 -38.25 15.30
C ARG A 270 44.76 -38.66 16.57
N GLU A 271 43.62 -38.05 16.83
CA GLU A 271 42.72 -38.44 17.91
C GLU A 271 42.21 -39.87 17.69
N LYS A 272 41.75 -40.20 16.47
CA LYS A 272 41.31 -41.55 16.11
C LYS A 272 42.43 -42.59 16.15
N SER A 273 43.68 -42.23 15.87
CA SER A 273 44.83 -43.13 15.96
C SER A 273 45.40 -43.26 17.39
N GLY A 274 44.75 -42.68 18.40
CA GLY A 274 45.15 -42.78 19.80
C GLY A 274 46.40 -41.99 20.18
N ASN A 275 46.79 -40.98 19.38
CA ASN A 275 47.95 -40.14 19.65
C ASN A 275 47.59 -38.64 19.57
N PRO A 276 46.74 -38.15 20.49
CA PRO A 276 46.21 -36.79 20.47
C PRO A 276 47.32 -35.74 20.61
N MET A 277 47.17 -34.61 19.89
CA MET A 277 48.14 -33.50 19.91
C MET A 277 48.05 -32.64 21.17
N PHE A 278 46.93 -32.69 21.88
CA PHE A 278 46.69 -31.95 23.11
C PHE A 278 46.42 -32.96 24.24
N ALA A 279 47.15 -32.82 25.35
CA ALA A 279 46.87 -33.59 26.56
C ALA A 279 45.61 -33.03 27.26
N PRO A 280 44.85 -33.85 27.99
CA PRO A 280 43.78 -33.34 28.86
C PRO A 280 44.37 -32.34 29.87
N ALA A 281 43.69 -31.22 30.09
CA ALA A 281 44.08 -30.26 31.11
C ALA A 281 44.01 -30.91 32.51
N GLU A 282 45.10 -30.87 33.27
CA GLU A 282 45.08 -31.31 34.67
C GLU A 282 44.21 -30.34 35.49
N THR A 283 43.09 -30.85 36.00
CA THR A 283 42.27 -30.14 36.99
C THR A 283 43.00 -30.18 38.33
N GLY A 284 43.88 -29.22 38.56
CA GLY A 284 44.52 -28.99 39.86
C GLY A 284 43.50 -28.50 40.89
N VAL A 285 42.93 -29.44 41.65
CA VAL A 285 42.33 -29.18 42.97
C VAL A 285 43.48 -29.03 43.96
N SER A 286 43.64 -27.84 44.55
CA SER A 286 44.42 -27.65 45.78
C SER A 286 43.47 -27.21 46.88
N THR A 287 43.30 -28.08 47.87
CA THR A 287 43.05 -27.69 49.27
C THR A 287 44.24 -26.95 49.85
#